data_AF-A0A0J7JVN1-F1
#
_entry.id   AF-A0A0J7JVN1-F1
#
_cell.length_a   1.000
_cell.length_b   1.000
_cell.length_c   1.000
_cell.angle_alpha   90.00
_cell.angle_beta   90.00
_cell.angle_gamma   90.00
#
_symmetry.space_group_name_H-M   'P 1'
#
loop_
_entity.id
_entity.type
_entity.pdbx_description
1 polymer ?
#
loop_
_entity_poly.entity_id
_entity_poly.type
_entity_poly.pdbx_seq_one_letter_code
_entity_poly.pdbx_strand_id
1 'polypeptide(L)'
;MPAHFEGDIVIAGISGRLPESSNIEEFKENLLKGMDMVTEDERRWSADNYGVPRRFGKIKNLSNFDASFFRVNSKQAHFMDPQHRLMFEVTYEALIDAG
;
A
#
# COMPACT_ATOMS: atom_id res chain seq x y z
N MET A 1 -20.97 22.90 13.56
CA MET A 1 -21.81 22.84 12.35
C MET A 1 -21.01 22.14 11.27
N PRO A 2 -21.55 21.13 10.56
CA PRO A 2 -20.85 20.61 9.40
C PRO A 2 -20.88 21.68 8.31
N ALA A 3 -19.74 21.92 7.66
CA ALA A 3 -19.67 22.81 6.50
C ALA A 3 -20.45 22.17 5.35
N HIS A 4 -21.48 22.86 4.85
CA HIS A 4 -22.14 22.48 3.60
C HIS A 4 -21.19 22.82 2.45
N PHE A 5 -20.73 21.81 1.73
CA PHE A 5 -19.93 21.96 0.53
C PHE A 5 -20.90 22.05 -0.66
N GLU A 6 -20.91 23.18 -1.38
CA GLU A 6 -21.82 23.45 -2.52
C GLU A 6 -21.25 22.94 -3.87
N GLY A 7 -20.24 22.09 -3.86
CA GLY A 7 -19.60 21.54 -5.06
C GLY A 7 -19.78 20.03 -5.21
N ASP A 8 -19.66 19.55 -6.44
CA ASP A 8 -19.60 18.13 -6.74
C ASP A 8 -18.30 17.52 -6.19
N ILE A 9 -18.40 16.32 -5.62
CA ILE A 9 -17.25 15.55 -5.10
C ILE A 9 -16.90 14.48 -6.12
N VAL A 10 -15.64 14.46 -6.55
CA VAL A 10 -15.11 13.49 -7.51
C VAL A 10 -13.92 12.72 -6.94
N ILE A 11 -13.73 11.49 -7.38
CA ILE A 11 -12.49 10.74 -7.16
C ILE A 11 -11.55 11.13 -8.31
N ALA A 12 -10.60 12.01 -8.01
CA ALA A 12 -9.71 12.56 -9.04
C ALA A 12 -8.52 11.65 -9.36
N GLY A 13 -8.03 10.86 -8.39
CA GLY A 13 -6.92 9.93 -8.59
C GLY A 13 -6.89 8.83 -7.54
N ILE A 14 -6.19 7.74 -7.87
CA ILE A 14 -6.05 6.55 -7.02
C ILE A 14 -4.63 5.97 -7.10
N SER A 15 -4.09 5.59 -5.96
CA SER A 15 -2.91 4.71 -5.90
C SER A 15 -3.04 3.76 -4.72
N GLY A 16 -2.19 2.73 -4.68
CA GLY A 16 -2.19 1.75 -3.61
C GLY A 16 -1.10 0.70 -3.74
N ARG A 17 -0.89 -0.02 -2.64
CA ARG A 17 -0.10 -1.25 -2.56
C ARG A 17 -1.00 -2.34 -1.98
N LEU A 18 -1.14 -3.44 -2.71
CA LEU A 18 -2.09 -4.51 -2.40
C LEU A 18 -1.38 -5.87 -2.39
N PRO A 19 -2.04 -6.95 -1.93
CA PRO A 19 -1.47 -8.28 -1.99
C PRO A 19 -0.97 -8.63 -3.39
N GLU A 20 0.27 -9.12 -3.47
CA GLU A 20 0.95 -9.46 -4.72
C GLU A 20 0.94 -8.36 -5.81
N SER A 21 0.71 -7.09 -5.44
CA SER A 21 0.55 -5.99 -6.40
C SER A 21 1.27 -4.73 -5.93
N SER A 22 2.30 -4.34 -6.67
CA SER A 22 3.16 -3.19 -6.33
C SER A 22 2.57 -1.83 -6.72
N ASN A 23 1.46 -1.81 -7.45
CA ASN A 23 0.71 -0.62 -7.85
C ASN A 23 -0.73 -1.02 -8.25
N ILE A 24 -1.57 -0.03 -8.57
CA ILE A 24 -2.97 -0.26 -8.95
C ILE A 24 -3.10 -0.97 -10.31
N GLU A 25 -2.17 -0.79 -11.24
CA GLU A 25 -2.23 -1.48 -12.54
C GLU A 25 -1.93 -2.98 -12.40
N GLU A 26 -0.90 -3.36 -11.62
CA GLU A 26 -0.65 -4.78 -11.27
C GLU A 26 -1.88 -5.40 -10.59
N PHE A 27 -2.51 -4.65 -9.67
CA PHE A 27 -3.70 -5.13 -8.98
C PHE A 27 -4.87 -5.35 -9.93
N LYS A 28 -5.14 -4.39 -10.81
CA LYS A 28 -6.17 -4.48 -11.86
C LYS A 28 -5.91 -5.68 -12.78
N GLU A 29 -4.68 -5.88 -13.21
CA GLU A 29 -4.32 -7.05 -14.03
C GLU A 29 -4.58 -8.37 -13.30
N ASN A 30 -4.18 -8.47 -12.03
CA ASN A 30 -4.40 -9.66 -11.21
C ASN A 30 -5.89 -9.96 -11.04
N LEU A 31 -6.71 -8.92 -10.82
CA LEU A 31 -8.17 -9.05 -10.75
C LEU A 31 -8.76 -9.54 -12.08
N LEU A 32 -8.36 -8.94 -13.21
CA LEU A 32 -8.86 -9.32 -14.54
C LEU A 32 -8.48 -10.75 -14.91
N LYS A 33 -7.33 -11.24 -14.46
CA LYS A 33 -6.86 -12.62 -14.65
C LYS A 33 -7.49 -13.61 -13.66
N GLY A 34 -8.27 -13.15 -12.67
CA GLY A 34 -8.81 -13.99 -11.61
C GLY A 34 -7.72 -14.62 -10.73
N MET A 35 -6.56 -13.95 -10.59
CA MET A 35 -5.44 -14.45 -9.81
C MET A 35 -5.74 -14.35 -8.31
N ASP A 36 -5.52 -15.46 -7.59
CA ASP A 36 -5.58 -15.46 -6.14
C ASP A 36 -4.30 -14.86 -5.55
N MET A 37 -4.42 -13.65 -5.00
CA MET A 37 -3.32 -12.89 -4.40
C MET A 37 -3.09 -13.23 -2.92
N VAL A 38 -3.79 -14.23 -2.38
CA VAL A 38 -3.65 -14.72 -1.01
C VAL A 38 -2.65 -15.88 -0.98
N THR A 39 -1.51 -15.71 -0.31
CA THR A 39 -0.38 -16.64 -0.34
C THR A 39 -0.10 -17.28 1.02
N GLU A 40 0.60 -18.42 1.02
CA GLU A 40 1.00 -19.19 2.22
C GLU A 40 2.43 -18.95 2.68
N ASP A 41 3.16 -17.99 2.07
CA ASP A 41 4.55 -17.73 2.44
C ASP A 41 4.73 -17.23 3.89
N GLU A 42 5.95 -17.40 4.40
CA GLU A 42 6.34 -17.01 5.76
C GLU A 42 6.85 -15.57 5.87
N ARG A 43 6.50 -14.67 4.93
CA ARG A 43 7.05 -13.29 4.89
C ARG A 43 6.77 -12.47 6.16
N ARG A 44 5.78 -12.88 6.98
CA ARG A 44 5.40 -12.18 8.22
C ARG A 44 5.70 -12.98 9.48
N TRP A 45 5.39 -14.27 9.46
CA TRP A 45 5.60 -15.20 10.56
C TRP A 45 5.69 -16.61 9.99
N SER A 46 6.29 -17.52 10.76
CA SER A 46 6.39 -18.94 10.39
C SER A 46 5.02 -19.63 10.38
N ALA A 47 4.88 -20.71 9.61
CA ALA A 47 3.61 -21.41 9.43
C ALA A 47 3.01 -22.02 10.71
N ASP A 48 3.80 -22.15 11.78
CA ASP A 48 3.41 -22.70 13.08
C ASP A 48 3.01 -21.63 14.11
N ASN A 49 2.79 -20.40 13.66
CA ASN A 49 2.45 -19.28 14.52
C ASN A 49 1.03 -19.41 15.12
N TYR A 50 0.92 -19.99 16.33
CA TYR A 50 -0.28 -19.99 17.19
C TYR A 50 -1.62 -20.36 16.51
N GLY A 51 -1.59 -21.26 15.51
CA GLY A 51 -2.81 -21.71 14.82
C GLY A 51 -3.47 -20.64 13.92
N VAL A 52 -2.75 -19.59 13.54
CA VAL A 52 -3.26 -18.61 12.57
C VAL A 52 -3.41 -19.24 11.18
N PRO A 53 -4.39 -18.81 10.37
CA PRO A 53 -4.51 -19.27 8.99
C PRO A 53 -3.22 -19.04 8.21
N ARG A 54 -2.77 -20.06 7.48
CA ARG A 54 -1.56 -19.98 6.65
C ARG A 54 -1.74 -19.05 5.45
N ARG A 55 -2.97 -18.93 4.93
CA ARG A 55 -3.33 -18.10 3.77
C ARG A 55 -3.80 -16.72 4.21
N PHE A 56 -3.07 -15.69 3.80
CA PHE A 56 -3.49 -14.30 3.98
C PHE A 56 -2.84 -13.37 2.94
N GLY A 57 -3.47 -12.24 2.67
CA GLY A 57 -2.97 -11.24 1.72
C GLY A 57 -1.80 -10.46 2.30
N LYS A 58 -0.71 -10.35 1.55
CA LYS A 58 0.54 -9.71 1.99
C LYS A 58 1.03 -8.71 0.95
N ILE A 59 1.29 -7.49 1.38
CA ILE A 59 2.04 -6.51 0.57
C ILE A 59 3.45 -7.06 0.34
N LYS A 60 3.89 -7.04 -0.93
CA LYS A 60 5.17 -7.60 -1.40
C LYS A 60 6.38 -7.08 -0.62
N ASN A 61 6.47 -5.77 -0.44
CA ASN A 61 7.63 -5.13 0.18
C ASN A 61 7.20 -4.00 1.13
N LEU A 62 7.75 -4.00 2.35
CA LEU A 62 7.53 -2.98 3.38
C LEU A 62 8.79 -2.16 3.73
N SER A 63 9.92 -2.56 3.18
CA SER A 63 11.24 -2.01 3.51
C SER A 63 11.61 -0.83 2.63
N ASN A 64 11.01 -0.73 1.44
CA ASN A 64 11.28 0.34 0.49
C ASN A 64 10.65 1.65 0.96
N PHE A 65 11.43 2.73 0.90
CA PHE A 65 10.96 4.09 1.13
C PHE A 65 11.98 5.11 0.59
N ASP A 66 11.58 6.03 -0.30
CA ASP A 66 12.44 7.14 -0.75
C ASP A 66 12.52 8.27 0.30
N ALA A 67 13.34 8.05 1.33
CA ALA A 67 13.51 8.99 2.42
C ALA A 67 14.06 10.36 1.97
N SER A 68 14.92 10.39 0.93
CA SER A 68 15.51 11.63 0.41
C SER A 68 14.47 12.52 -0.25
N PHE A 69 13.57 11.94 -1.05
CA PHE A 69 12.51 12.68 -1.72
C PHE A 69 11.57 13.35 -0.71
N PHE A 70 11.17 12.61 0.33
CA PHE A 70 10.30 13.13 1.40
C PHE A 70 11.05 13.92 2.49
N ARG A 71 12.36 14.18 2.32
CA ARG A 71 13.21 14.91 3.27
C ARG A 71 13.20 14.33 4.68
N VAL A 72 13.10 13.00 4.79
CA VAL A 72 13.18 12.25 6.04
C VAL A 72 14.63 11.80 6.25
N ASN A 73 15.17 12.03 7.44
CA ASN A 73 16.50 11.52 7.78
C ASN A 73 16.50 9.98 7.79
N SER A 74 17.52 9.33 7.22
CA SER A 74 17.65 7.87 7.17
C SER A 74 17.46 7.17 8.52
N LYS A 75 17.93 7.77 9.62
CA LYS A 75 17.71 7.23 10.97
C LYS A 75 16.23 7.25 11.33
N GLN A 76 15.54 8.35 11.05
CA GLN A 76 14.10 8.47 11.31
C GLN A 76 13.31 7.50 10.43
N ALA A 77 13.65 7.41 9.14
CA ALA A 77 13.02 6.49 8.21
C ALA A 77 13.07 5.04 8.69
N HIS A 78 14.17 4.61 9.32
CA HIS A 78 14.28 3.25 9.87
C HIS A 78 13.30 2.97 11.01
N PHE A 79 13.02 3.97 11.86
CA PHE A 79 12.09 3.86 12.99
C PHE A 79 10.63 4.21 12.63
N MET A 80 10.36 4.63 11.41
CA MET A 80 8.99 4.90 10.97
C MET A 80 8.21 3.61 10.77
N ASP A 81 6.92 3.65 11.13
CA ASP A 81 5.97 2.60 10.78
C ASP A 81 5.97 2.41 9.25
N PRO A 82 6.16 1.17 8.75
CA PRO A 82 6.09 0.89 7.32
C PRO A 82 4.81 1.40 6.64
N GLN A 83 3.68 1.44 7.36
CA GLN A 83 2.43 1.97 6.83
C GLN A 83 2.53 3.46 6.50
N HIS A 84 3.19 4.25 7.35
CA HIS A 84 3.41 5.68 7.06
C HIS A 84 4.35 5.87 5.88
N ARG A 85 5.42 5.07 5.79
CA ARG A 85 6.36 5.11 4.66
C ARG A 85 5.65 4.85 3.34
N LEU A 86 4.82 3.81 3.29
CA LEU A 86 4.01 3.49 2.11
C LEU A 86 2.96 4.57 1.83
N MET A 87 2.33 5.12 2.86
CA MET A 87 1.30 6.16 2.70
C MET A 87 1.88 7.42 2.03
N PHE A 88 3.11 7.81 2.35
CA PHE A 88 3.76 8.96 1.70
C PHE A 88 3.90 8.77 0.20
N GLU A 89 4.41 7.61 -0.23
CA GLU A 89 4.59 7.28 -1.65
C GLU A 89 3.24 7.17 -2.36
N VAL A 90 2.30 6.42 -1.79
CA VAL A 90 0.97 6.19 -2.40
C VAL A 90 0.17 7.49 -2.50
N THR A 91 0.24 8.38 -1.51
CA THR A 91 -0.45 9.68 -1.58
C THR A 91 0.14 10.55 -2.68
N TYR A 92 1.47 10.56 -2.81
CA TYR A 92 2.13 11.31 -3.88
C TYR A 92 1.75 10.77 -5.26
N GLU A 93 1.76 9.45 -5.43
CA GLU A 93 1.33 8.80 -6.68
C GLU A 93 -0.14 9.10 -7.02
N ALA A 94 -1.03 9.09 -6.03
CA ALA A 94 -2.45 9.41 -6.24
C ALA A 94 -2.65 10.87 -6.67
N LEU A 95 -1.82 11.79 -6.20
CA LEU A 95 -1.82 13.18 -6.67
C LEU A 95 -1.36 13.28 -8.12
N ILE A 96 -0.33 12.52 -8.53
CA ILE A 96 0.15 12.49 -9.91
C ILE A 96 -0.87 11.84 -10.85
N ASP A 97 -1.56 10.80 -10.39
CA ASP A 97 -2.65 10.13 -11.13
C ASP A 97 -3.82 11.07 -11.45
N ALA A 98 -4.06 12.06 -10.58
CA ALA A 98 -5.11 13.06 -10.77
C ALA A 98 -4.82 14.12 -11.85
N GLY A 99 -3.60 14.12 -12.42
CA GLY A 99 -3.13 15.10 -13.41
C GLY A 99 -2.66 16.43 -12.82
#